data_AF-D7P5E0-F1
#
_entry.id   AF-D7P5E0-F1
#
_cell.length_a   1.000
_cell.length_b   1.000
_cell.length_c   1.000
_cell.angle_alpha   90.00
_cell.angle_beta   90.00
_cell.angle_gamma   90.00
#
_symmetry.space_group_name_H-M   'P 1'
#
loop_
_entity.id
_entity.type
_entity.pdbx_description
1 polymer ?
#
loop_
_entity_poly.entity_id
_entity_poly.type
_entity_poly.pdbx_seq_one_letter_code
_entity_poly.pdbx_strand_id
1 'polypeptide(L)'
;YMENQYFLGSSYNWNNYQDLGANNLIPMEIALKIANKIRANERFSVYIIVPMWPEGVPTSTATQRILFWQHNTMQMMYETIYKALVEVGLENTYEPQDYLNFFCLGNREVQEDGNNTVVKSSKPTTPQELSQKSRRFMIYVHSKGMIVD
;
A
#
# COMPACT_ATOMS: atom_id res chain seq x y z
N TYR A 1 -10.73 -3.62 7.97
CA TYR A 1 -10.41 -2.42 7.17
C TYR A 1 -9.34 -1.60 7.89
N MET A 2 -8.36 -1.05 7.18
CA MET A 2 -7.30 -0.23 7.77
C MET A 2 -6.99 0.98 6.87
N GLU A 3 -6.79 2.14 7.48
CA GLU A 3 -6.15 3.29 6.84
C GLU A 3 -4.96 3.73 7.67
N ASN A 4 -3.79 3.78 7.05
CA ASN A 4 -2.60 4.22 7.75
C ASN A 4 -1.64 4.97 6.83
N GLN A 5 -0.97 5.99 7.37
CA GLN A 5 0.07 6.73 6.68
C GLN A 5 1.28 5.84 6.31
N TYR A 6 1.57 4.85 7.16
CA TYR A 6 2.65 3.89 6.93
C TYR A 6 2.14 2.47 7.09
N PHE A 7 2.61 1.58 6.23
CA PHE A 7 2.38 0.16 6.37
C PHE A 7 3.66 -0.63 6.11
N LEU A 8 4.41 -0.87 7.17
CA LEU A 8 5.65 -1.66 7.13
C LEU A 8 5.91 -2.33 8.47
N GLY A 9 6.48 -3.52 8.45
CA GLY A 9 6.77 -4.25 9.68
C GLY A 9 6.99 -5.74 9.46
N SER A 10 7.16 -6.44 10.59
CA SER A 10 7.49 -7.86 10.65
C SER A 10 8.74 -8.21 9.84
N SER A 11 9.78 -7.37 9.93
CA SER A 11 10.98 -7.51 9.11
C SER A 11 11.71 -8.83 9.30
N TYR A 12 11.62 -9.44 10.48
CA TYR A 12 12.16 -10.77 10.78
C TYR A 12 11.69 -11.87 9.81
N ASN A 13 10.58 -11.65 9.09
CA ASN A 13 10.05 -12.61 8.11
C ASN A 13 10.08 -12.08 6.66
N TRP A 14 10.79 -10.99 6.40
CA TRP A 14 11.11 -10.58 5.03
C TRP A 14 12.14 -11.52 4.41
N ASN A 15 12.17 -11.62 3.08
CA ASN A 15 13.15 -12.44 2.38
C ASN A 15 14.59 -11.90 2.53
N ASN A 16 14.74 -10.59 2.69
CA ASN A 16 16.01 -9.90 2.93
C ASN A 16 15.84 -8.91 4.09
N TYR A 17 16.95 -8.48 4.70
CA TYR A 17 16.96 -7.46 5.77
C TYR A 17 16.19 -7.83 7.04
N GLN A 18 16.29 -9.10 7.45
CA GLN A 18 15.56 -9.63 8.62
C GLN A 18 15.99 -8.99 9.95
N ASP A 19 17.24 -8.54 10.01
CA ASP A 19 17.89 -7.89 11.15
C ASP A 19 17.66 -6.37 11.23
N LEU A 20 16.88 -5.79 10.30
CA LEU A 20 16.64 -4.35 10.23
C LEU A 20 15.88 -3.77 11.44
N GLY A 21 15.19 -4.62 12.21
CA GLY A 21 14.60 -4.27 13.50
C GLY A 21 13.18 -3.70 13.45
N ALA A 22 12.49 -3.74 12.31
CA ALA A 22 11.06 -3.38 12.21
C ALA A 22 10.16 -4.55 12.70
N ASN A 23 10.33 -4.95 13.96
CA ASN A 23 9.81 -6.19 14.54
C ASN A 23 8.36 -6.10 15.05
N ASN A 24 7.60 -5.10 14.62
CA ASN A 24 6.17 -5.06 14.95
C ASN A 24 5.44 -6.23 14.28
N LEU A 25 4.38 -6.74 14.91
CA LEU A 25 3.69 -7.97 14.49
C LEU A 25 2.51 -7.72 13.55
N ILE A 26 2.08 -6.47 13.36
CA ILE A 26 0.81 -6.15 12.69
C ILE A 26 0.70 -6.76 11.28
N PRO A 27 1.70 -6.61 10.38
CA PRO A 27 1.62 -7.23 9.05
C PRO A 27 1.55 -8.75 9.09
N MET A 28 2.37 -9.40 9.93
CA MET A 28 2.38 -10.85 10.04
C MET A 28 1.08 -11.40 10.63
N GLU A 29 0.54 -10.78 11.68
CA GLU A 29 -0.74 -11.19 12.28
C GLU A 29 -1.90 -11.11 11.29
N ILE A 30 -1.92 -10.08 10.43
CA ILE A 30 -2.91 -9.97 9.35
C ILE A 30 -2.75 -11.13 8.36
N ALA A 31 -1.53 -11.40 7.90
CA ALA A 31 -1.26 -12.48 6.94
C ALA A 31 -1.61 -13.86 7.51
N LEU A 32 -1.23 -14.14 8.76
CA LEU A 32 -1.56 -15.38 9.45
C LEU A 32 -3.06 -15.52 9.71
N LYS A 33 -3.75 -14.43 10.05
CA LYS A 33 -5.21 -14.43 10.20
C LYS A 33 -5.90 -14.84 8.91
N ILE A 34 -5.48 -14.28 7.77
CA ILE A 34 -5.99 -14.65 6.44
C ILE A 34 -5.67 -16.13 6.15
N ALA A 35 -4.42 -16.55 6.33
CA ALA A 35 -4.00 -17.93 6.11
C ALA A 35 -4.83 -18.93 6.93
N ASN A 36 -5.11 -18.61 8.20
CA ASN A 36 -5.97 -19.44 9.05
C ASN A 36 -7.42 -19.50 8.55
N LYS A 37 -7.96 -18.40 8.03
CA LYS A 37 -9.31 -18.37 7.45
C LYS A 37 -9.40 -19.17 6.14
N ILE A 38 -8.36 -19.11 5.30
CA ILE A 38 -8.23 -19.98 4.12
C ILE A 38 -8.24 -21.45 4.52
N ARG A 39 -7.42 -21.85 5.50
CA ARG A 39 -7.37 -23.24 5.98
C ARG A 39 -8.68 -23.73 6.58
N ALA A 40 -9.44 -22.83 7.20
CA ALA A 40 -10.78 -23.12 7.72
C ALA A 40 -11.88 -23.09 6.64
N ASN A 41 -11.54 -22.73 5.39
CA ASN A 41 -12.50 -22.45 4.32
C ASN A 41 -13.58 -21.42 4.72
N GLU A 42 -13.16 -20.39 5.46
CA GLU A 42 -14.02 -19.31 5.93
C GLU A 42 -13.74 -18.02 5.16
N ARG A 43 -14.80 -17.33 4.75
CA ARG A 43 -14.67 -16.04 4.07
C ARG A 43 -14.04 -15.00 4.99
N PHE A 44 -12.98 -14.35 4.53
CA PHE A 44 -12.32 -13.26 5.23
C PHE A 44 -11.58 -12.37 4.24
N SER A 45 -11.64 -11.05 4.44
CA SER A 45 -10.97 -10.10 3.56
C SER A 45 -10.41 -8.92 4.36
N VAL A 46 -9.25 -8.44 3.94
CA VAL A 46 -8.57 -7.29 4.53
C VAL A 46 -8.30 -6.25 3.45
N TYR A 47 -8.68 -5.02 3.75
CA TYR A 47 -8.50 -3.86 2.89
C TYR A 47 -7.64 -2.84 3.62
N ILE A 48 -6.54 -2.44 3.00
CA ILE A 48 -5.55 -1.53 3.57
C ILE A 48 -5.37 -0.35 2.63
N ILE A 49 -5.65 0.86 3.13
CA ILE A 49 -5.41 2.09 2.40
C ILE A 49 -4.16 2.77 2.95
N VAL A 50 -3.22 3.06 2.06
CA VAL A 50 -1.98 3.79 2.31
C VAL A 50 -1.85 4.97 1.35
N PRO A 51 -1.06 6.01 1.66
CA PRO A 51 -0.80 7.05 0.68
C PRO A 51 -0.02 6.47 -0.52
N MET A 52 -0.17 7.09 -1.70
CA MET A 52 0.54 6.65 -2.91
C MET A 52 2.06 6.69 -2.72
N TRP A 53 2.54 7.67 -1.95
CA TRP A 53 3.86 7.70 -1.34
C TRP A 53 3.81 8.49 -0.03
N PRO A 54 4.73 8.27 0.93
CA PRO A 54 4.86 9.08 2.14
C PRO A 54 5.12 10.56 1.83
N GLU A 55 4.69 11.46 2.73
CA GLU A 55 4.88 12.90 2.56
C GLU A 55 6.34 13.26 2.28
N GLY A 56 6.54 14.16 1.31
CA GLY A 56 7.86 14.57 0.84
C GLY A 56 8.06 14.34 -0.66
N VAL A 57 9.30 14.51 -1.09
CA VAL A 57 9.70 14.33 -2.50
C VAL A 57 9.78 12.83 -2.79
N PRO A 58 8.99 12.29 -3.75
CA PRO A 58 8.93 10.85 -4.02
C PRO A 58 10.29 10.23 -4.37
N THR A 59 11.16 11.00 -5.01
CA THR A 59 12.50 10.57 -5.43
C THR A 59 13.57 10.73 -4.35
N SER A 60 13.21 11.25 -3.17
CA SER A 60 14.16 11.37 -2.06
C SER A 60 14.54 10.00 -1.52
N THR A 61 15.77 9.88 -1.01
CA THR A 61 16.27 8.63 -0.40
C THR A 61 15.38 8.15 0.74
N ALA A 62 14.86 9.06 1.57
CA ALA A 62 13.99 8.71 2.69
C ALA A 62 12.67 8.09 2.20
N THR A 63 11.98 8.74 1.26
CA THR A 63 10.71 8.23 0.71
C THR A 63 10.89 6.91 -0.01
N GLN A 64 11.94 6.78 -0.84
CA GLN A 64 12.26 5.53 -1.54
C GLN A 64 12.56 4.38 -0.58
N ARG A 65 13.28 4.64 0.53
CA ARG A 65 13.51 3.61 1.55
C ARG A 65 12.22 3.15 2.23
N ILE A 66 11.31 4.06 2.54
CA ILE A 66 10.02 3.70 3.15
C ILE A 66 9.19 2.85 2.18
N LEU A 67 9.13 3.24 0.90
CA LEU A 67 8.45 2.46 -0.15
C LEU A 67 9.08 1.07 -0.31
N PHE A 68 10.40 0.97 -0.22
CA PHE A 68 11.11 -0.31 -0.25
C PHE A 68 10.72 -1.22 0.93
N TRP A 69 10.63 -0.69 2.14
CA TRP A 69 10.20 -1.47 3.32
C TRP A 69 8.73 -1.86 3.25
N GLN A 70 7.87 -0.96 2.76
CA GLN A 70 6.46 -1.28 2.49
C GLN A 70 6.35 -2.41 1.47
N HIS A 71 7.13 -2.39 0.38
CA HIS A 71 7.16 -3.44 -0.62
C HIS A 71 7.55 -4.81 -0.03
N ASN A 72 8.65 -4.87 0.75
CA ASN A 72 9.06 -6.12 1.41
C ASN A 72 8.00 -6.65 2.38
N THR A 73 7.30 -5.74 3.07
CA THR A 73 6.17 -6.11 3.95
C THR A 73 5.02 -6.72 3.15
N MET A 74 4.59 -6.06 2.06
CA MET A 74 3.52 -6.55 1.19
C MET A 74 3.89 -7.90 0.56
N GLN A 75 5.13 -8.05 0.08
CA GLN A 75 5.62 -9.28 -0.50
C GLN A 75 5.54 -10.44 0.50
N MET A 76 6.05 -10.25 1.72
CA MET A 76 5.98 -11.25 2.78
C MET A 76 4.52 -11.69 3.08
N MET A 77 3.59 -10.72 3.15
CA MET A 77 2.19 -11.03 3.41
C MET A 77 1.56 -11.84 2.27
N TYR A 78 1.77 -11.42 1.02
CA TYR A 78 1.24 -12.14 -0.15
C TYR A 78 1.83 -13.54 -0.27
N GLU A 79 3.13 -13.72 -0.03
CA GLU A 79 3.77 -15.04 -0.03
C GLU A 79 3.20 -15.96 1.07
N THR A 80 2.92 -15.42 2.25
CA THR A 80 2.31 -16.18 3.37
C THR A 80 0.90 -16.64 3.02
N ILE A 81 0.10 -15.76 2.40
CA ILE A 81 -1.27 -16.08 1.96
C ILE A 81 -1.24 -17.10 0.82
N TYR A 82 -0.35 -16.92 -0.17
CA TYR A 82 -0.20 -17.84 -1.29
C TYR A 82 0.18 -19.25 -0.83
N LYS A 83 1.12 -19.37 0.12
CA LYS A 83 1.47 -20.67 0.72
C LYS A 83 0.25 -21.36 1.34
N ALA A 84 -0.60 -20.61 2.04
CA ALA A 84 -1.82 -21.17 2.62
C ALA A 84 -2.81 -21.65 1.55
N LEU A 85 -2.91 -20.97 0.40
CA LEU A 85 -3.73 -21.43 -0.73
C LEU A 85 -3.21 -22.76 -1.31
N VAL A 86 -1.89 -22.86 -1.52
CA VAL A 86 -1.23 -24.09 -2.00
C VAL A 86 -1.43 -25.26 -1.04
N GLU A 87 -1.32 -25.02 0.26
CA GLU A 87 -1.50 -26.06 1.30
C GLU A 87 -2.88 -26.72 1.26
N VAL A 88 -3.91 -25.99 0.80
CA VAL A 88 -5.29 -26.50 0.71
C VAL A 88 -5.75 -26.77 -0.73
N GLY A 89 -4.86 -26.66 -1.72
CA GLY A 89 -5.16 -26.94 -3.13
C GLY A 89 -6.06 -25.89 -3.81
N LEU A 90 -6.03 -24.65 -3.35
CA LEU A 90 -6.86 -23.55 -3.84
C LEU A 90 -6.10 -22.53 -4.71
N GLU A 91 -4.81 -22.74 -4.97
CA GLU A 91 -3.93 -21.83 -5.70
C GLU A 91 -4.32 -21.59 -7.17
N ASN A 92 -5.10 -22.51 -7.76
CA ASN A 92 -5.65 -22.35 -9.12
C ASN A 92 -7.10 -21.80 -9.12
N THR A 93 -7.69 -21.59 -7.94
CA THR A 93 -9.07 -21.12 -7.78
C THR A 93 -9.12 -19.68 -7.27
N TYR A 94 -8.23 -19.33 -6.34
CA TYR A 94 -8.16 -18.01 -5.75
C TYR A 94 -6.75 -17.44 -5.83
N GLU A 95 -6.69 -16.12 -5.83
CA GLU A 95 -5.44 -15.36 -5.73
C GLU A 95 -5.33 -14.71 -4.33
N PRO A 96 -4.11 -14.42 -3.84
CA PRO A 96 -3.94 -13.71 -2.56
C PRO A 96 -4.72 -12.38 -2.48
N GLN A 97 -4.94 -11.72 -3.62
CA GLN A 97 -5.70 -10.49 -3.76
C GLN A 97 -7.21 -10.66 -3.51
N ASP A 98 -7.75 -11.89 -3.55
CA ASP A 98 -9.13 -12.15 -3.10
C ASP A 98 -9.27 -11.97 -1.58
N TYR A 99 -8.16 -12.00 -0.84
CA TYR A 99 -8.14 -11.92 0.62
C TYR A 99 -7.47 -10.65 1.15
N LEU A 100 -6.45 -10.11 0.47
CA LEU A 100 -5.70 -8.93 0.91
C LEU A 100 -5.57 -7.92 -0.22
N ASN A 101 -6.08 -6.71 -0.01
CA ASN A 101 -6.01 -5.64 -0.99
C ASN A 101 -5.36 -4.37 -0.41
N PHE A 102 -4.48 -3.77 -1.22
CA PHE A 102 -3.87 -2.48 -0.92
C PHE A 102 -4.37 -1.42 -1.90
N PHE A 103 -4.80 -0.27 -1.38
CA PHE A 103 -5.24 0.87 -2.17
C PHE A 103 -4.51 2.13 -1.78
N CYS A 104 -4.53 3.11 -2.68
CA CYS A 104 -4.19 4.49 -2.38
C CYS A 104 -5.27 5.41 -2.93
N LEU A 105 -5.31 6.65 -2.45
CA LEU A 105 -6.31 7.63 -2.85
C LEU A 105 -5.69 8.67 -3.81
N GLY A 106 -6.47 9.05 -4.82
CA GLY A 106 -6.12 10.09 -5.76
C GLY A 106 -7.36 10.84 -6.21
N ASN A 107 -7.19 12.13 -6.50
CA ASN A 107 -8.22 12.97 -7.10
C ASN A 107 -7.78 13.41 -8.50
N ARG A 108 -8.75 13.68 -9.37
CA ARG A 108 -8.55 14.29 -10.68
C ARG A 108 -9.72 15.20 -11.02
N GLU A 109 -9.43 16.45 -11.35
CA GLU A 109 -10.45 17.46 -11.62
C GLU A 109 -10.33 17.96 -13.06
N VAL A 110 -11.47 18.14 -13.73
CA VAL A 110 -11.48 18.81 -15.04
C VAL A 110 -11.13 20.29 -14.87
N GLN A 111 -10.72 20.93 -15.96
CA GLN A 111 -10.53 22.38 -15.96
C GLN A 111 -11.90 23.03 -16.14
N GLU A 112 -12.32 23.86 -15.17
CA GLU A 112 -13.53 24.67 -15.29
C GLU A 112 -13.20 26.03 -15.94
N ASP A 113 -14.04 26.46 -16.87
CA ASP A 113 -13.89 27.74 -17.57
C ASP A 113 -13.90 28.91 -16.56
N GLY A 114 -12.79 29.65 -16.48
CA GLY A 114 -12.69 30.87 -15.66
C GLY A 114 -11.62 30.84 -14.56
N ASN A 115 -11.18 29.67 -14.09
CA ASN A 115 -10.11 29.54 -13.09
C ASN A 115 -8.73 29.35 -13.74
N ASN A 116 -8.30 30.33 -14.53
CA ASN A 116 -6.97 30.33 -15.15
C ASN A 116 -5.95 31.13 -14.31
N THR A 117 -5.46 30.51 -13.25
CA THR A 117 -4.21 30.91 -12.60
C THR A 117 -3.21 29.75 -12.63
N VAL A 118 -2.94 29.21 -13.81
CA VAL A 118 -1.75 28.38 -14.00
C VAL A 118 -0.56 29.33 -14.01
N VAL A 119 0.11 29.48 -12.87
CA VAL A 119 1.40 30.17 -12.81
C VAL A 119 2.33 29.43 -13.77
N LYS A 120 2.65 30.06 -14.90
CA LYS A 120 3.58 29.50 -15.88
C LYS A 120 4.93 29.32 -15.20
N SER A 121 5.29 28.08 -14.91
CA SER A 121 6.63 27.72 -14.50
C SER A 121 7.56 27.79 -15.72
N SER A 122 8.82 28.13 -15.48
CA SER A 122 9.83 28.36 -16.51
C SER A 122 10.48 27.09 -17.05
N LYS A 123 10.14 25.90 -16.53
CA LYS A 123 10.82 24.63 -16.85
C LYS A 123 9.82 23.49 -17.09
N PRO A 124 9.32 23.28 -18.32
CA PRO A 124 8.10 22.51 -18.70
C PRO A 124 8.06 21.00 -18.37
N THR A 125 9.00 20.48 -17.57
CA THR A 125 9.16 19.06 -17.24
C THR A 125 9.19 18.76 -15.74
N THR A 126 8.91 19.74 -14.88
CA THR A 126 8.92 19.49 -13.42
C THR A 126 7.72 18.63 -12.98
N PRO A 127 7.86 17.79 -11.93
CA PRO A 127 6.73 17.04 -11.38
C PRO A 127 5.52 17.91 -11.00
N GLN A 128 5.78 19.14 -10.54
CA GLN A 128 4.75 20.12 -10.21
C GLN A 128 3.92 20.50 -11.43
N GLU A 129 4.56 20.90 -12.54
CA GLU A 129 3.83 21.23 -13.77
C GLU A 129 3.14 20.01 -14.37
N LEU A 130 3.76 18.83 -14.33
CA LEU A 130 3.14 17.61 -14.83
C LEU A 130 1.86 17.28 -14.04
N SER A 131 1.87 17.48 -12.72
CA SER A 131 0.70 17.30 -11.86
C SER A 131 -0.37 18.36 -12.15
N GLN A 132 0.02 19.63 -12.32
CA GLN A 132 -0.90 20.72 -12.71
C GLN A 132 -1.53 20.47 -14.10
N LYS A 133 -0.74 20.04 -15.08
CA LYS A 133 -1.18 19.74 -16.44
C LYS A 133 -2.11 18.54 -16.51
N SER A 134 -1.80 17.49 -15.76
CA SER A 134 -2.63 16.27 -15.73
C SER A 134 -3.84 16.40 -14.80
N ARG A 135 -3.89 17.47 -14.00
CA ARG A 135 -4.96 17.82 -13.06
C ARG A 135 -5.28 16.72 -12.06
N ARG A 136 -4.26 15.97 -11.63
CA ARG A 136 -4.39 14.85 -10.71
C ARG A 136 -3.29 14.86 -9.68
N PHE A 137 -3.62 14.42 -8.47
CA PHE A 137 -2.66 14.23 -7.40
C PHE A 137 -3.21 13.25 -6.37
N MET A 138 -2.36 12.74 -5.48
CA MET A 138 -2.82 11.90 -4.38
C MET A 138 -3.72 12.69 -3.42
N ILE A 139 -4.74 12.05 -2.88
CA ILE A 139 -5.35 12.49 -1.63
C ILE A 139 -4.49 11.87 -0.54
N TYR A 140 -3.82 12.69 0.26
CA TYR A 140 -2.85 12.17 1.21
C TYR A 140 -3.54 11.50 2.40
N VAL A 141 -3.31 10.19 2.55
CA VAL A 141 -3.83 9.39 3.66
C VAL A 141 -2.94 9.63 4.87
N HIS A 142 -3.40 10.50 5.78
CA HIS A 142 -2.75 10.76 7.07
C HIS A 142 -3.47 10.05 8.24
N SER A 143 -4.43 9.18 7.94
CA SER A 143 -5.19 8.38 8.90
C SER A 143 -4.30 7.44 9.72
N LYS A 144 -4.79 7.04 10.90
CA LYS A 144 -4.25 5.98 11.76
C LYS A 144 -5.43 5.21 12.37
N GLY A 145 -6.18 4.54 11.52
CA GLY A 145 -7.46 3.93 11.87
C GLY A 145 -7.56 2.47 11.44
N MET A 146 -8.26 1.68 12.24
CA MET A 146 -8.60 0.30 11.93
C MET A 146 -10.03 0.05 12.36
N ILE A 147 -10.81 -0.59 11.47
CA ILE A 147 -12.16 -1.06 11.75
C ILE A 147 -12.12 -2.58 11.60
N VAL A 148 -12.57 -3.26 12.64
CA VAL A 148 -12.71 -4.71 12.73
C VAL A 148 -14.13 -4.95 13.20
N ASP A 149 -14.82 -5.91 12.57
CA ASP A 149 -16.21 -6.30 12.83
C ASP A 149 -16.61 -6.24 14.32
#